data_AF-A0A934WQA6-F1
#
_entry.id   AF-A0A934WQA6-F1
#
_cell.length_a   1.000
_cell.length_b   1.000
_cell.length_c   1.000
_cell.angle_alpha   90.00
_cell.angle_beta   90.00
_cell.angle_gamma   90.00
#
_symmetry.space_group_name_H-M   'P 1'
#
loop_
_entity.id
_entity.type
_entity.pdbx_description
1 polymer ?
#
loop_
_entity_poly.entity_id
_entity_poly.type
_entity_poly.pdbx_seq_one_letter_code
_entity_poly.pdbx_strand_id
1 'polypeptide(L)'
;MCKRALSILLCGFFCAFFSLGTPVRAAVFDLGELSTCKRIFACGNSAAYFYGYTGTTVISSRISGDCLTSRVNVSGAIYAVTHSGRFTYALFAVSNTDYGVIRLNADSGDYSVFDIHSDSEIDPQSIAASENGIFLLSLNGIYRGVTGFDLNGNKNCSYSLPRGCERLFSNGSSAYAIAGNGELYRLGRSNAVYCAKTTYDANISDAGEGYIYSDGQLISLSNGSTVYCGTRFAAMGKNGAIKSDSGLLMTSADGLIYLLNSDYTCTVTDDTQDTAQSESHLSREGSGIFLSAGTTVEQLKNMYPEIKTVYNKNGNAVTGRTVCTGYSTDSLSVIVLGDVDGSGTLSSRDVKELMRLQIGDSQLSGVFLKAADFNRDGQVDNRDILLIAKK
;
A
#
# COMPACT_ATOMS: atom_id res chain seq x y z
N MET A 1 -21.42 66.43 -35.52
CA MET A 1 -20.29 65.48 -35.49
C MET A 1 -20.02 65.05 -34.05
N CYS A 2 -19.85 63.73 -33.86
CA CYS A 2 -19.33 63.02 -32.68
C CYS A 2 -20.00 63.21 -31.30
N LYS A 3 -20.60 62.12 -30.79
CA LYS A 3 -19.98 61.27 -29.74
C LYS A 3 -20.83 60.01 -29.43
N ARG A 4 -20.10 58.88 -29.35
CA ARG A 4 -20.28 57.69 -28.49
C ARG A 4 -21.57 56.87 -28.61
N ALA A 5 -21.41 55.63 -29.08
CA ALA A 5 -22.23 54.50 -28.66
C ALA A 5 -21.36 53.25 -28.47
N LEU A 6 -21.72 52.55 -27.40
CA LEU A 6 -21.24 51.30 -26.83
C LEU A 6 -21.33 50.14 -27.84
N SER A 7 -20.29 49.29 -27.96
CA SER A 7 -20.42 48.01 -28.68
C SER A 7 -20.03 46.84 -27.79
N ILE A 8 -21.06 46.05 -27.50
CA ILE A 8 -21.07 44.68 -27.00
C ILE A 8 -20.62 43.77 -28.17
N LEU A 9 -19.71 42.83 -27.92
CA LEU A 9 -19.46 41.67 -28.78
C LEU A 9 -19.13 40.49 -27.85
N LEU A 10 -20.14 39.85 -27.27
CA LEU A 10 -20.79 38.61 -27.70
C LEU A 10 -19.80 37.48 -28.05
N CYS A 11 -19.78 36.51 -27.13
CA CYS A 11 -19.05 35.25 -27.12
C CYS A 11 -19.09 34.48 -28.45
N GLY A 12 -17.92 33.99 -28.89
CA GLY A 12 -17.80 33.04 -29.98
C GLY A 12 -16.66 32.04 -29.71
N PHE A 13 -17.06 30.82 -29.32
CA PHE A 13 -16.33 29.56 -29.44
C PHE A 13 -14.97 29.41 -28.72
N PHE A 14 -15.06 29.01 -27.44
CA PHE A 14 -14.05 28.17 -26.79
C PHE A 14 -14.10 26.78 -27.42
N CYS A 15 -13.24 26.49 -28.39
CA CYS A 15 -12.91 25.10 -28.72
C CYS A 15 -12.01 24.58 -27.59
N ALA A 16 -12.64 24.00 -26.58
CA ALA A 16 -11.95 23.14 -25.64
C ALA A 16 -11.27 22.01 -26.44
N PHE A 17 -9.94 22.04 -26.51
CA PHE A 17 -9.20 20.82 -26.70
C PHE A 17 -9.47 19.97 -25.45
N PHE A 18 -10.49 19.11 -25.54
CA PHE A 18 -10.49 17.90 -24.74
C PHE A 18 -9.25 17.14 -25.17
N SER A 19 -8.20 17.26 -24.36
CA SER A 19 -7.14 16.26 -24.31
C SER A 19 -7.81 14.93 -24.00
N LEU A 20 -8.15 14.17 -25.04
CA LEU A 20 -8.43 12.75 -24.94
C LEU A 20 -7.24 12.16 -24.18
N GLY A 21 -7.50 11.73 -22.94
CA GLY A 21 -6.48 11.18 -22.07
C GLY A 21 -5.75 10.07 -22.81
N THR A 22 -4.46 10.27 -23.06
CA THR A 22 -3.58 9.18 -23.41
C THR A 22 -3.67 8.18 -22.27
N PRO A 23 -3.92 6.88 -22.52
CA PRO A 23 -3.79 5.89 -21.47
C PRO A 23 -2.37 6.03 -20.91
N VAL A 24 -2.26 6.28 -19.60
CA VAL A 24 -0.97 6.21 -18.92
C VAL A 24 -0.50 4.78 -19.12
N ARG A 25 0.49 4.61 -19.99
CA ARG A 25 1.22 3.35 -20.12
C ARG A 25 1.69 2.99 -18.71
N ALA A 26 1.44 1.76 -18.25
CA ALA A 26 1.95 1.29 -16.96
C ALA A 26 3.42 1.69 -16.84
N ALA A 27 3.71 2.62 -15.94
CA ALA A 27 5.06 3.12 -15.75
C ALA A 27 5.79 2.11 -14.86
N VAL A 28 6.96 1.67 -15.32
CA VAL A 28 7.84 0.78 -14.58
C VAL A 28 9.11 1.56 -14.25
N PHE A 29 9.43 1.64 -12.96
CA PHE A 29 10.62 2.32 -12.45
C PHE A 29 11.60 1.31 -11.86
N ASP A 30 12.90 1.47 -12.15
CA ASP A 30 13.94 0.61 -11.57
C ASP A 30 14.37 1.16 -10.20
N LEU A 31 14.17 0.37 -9.15
CA LEU A 31 14.61 0.65 -7.78
C LEU A 31 15.68 -0.36 -7.32
N GLY A 32 16.47 -0.93 -8.23
CA GLY A 32 17.48 -1.94 -7.98
C GLY A 32 18.50 -1.61 -6.88
N GLU A 33 18.74 -0.32 -6.59
CA GLU A 33 19.59 0.10 -5.47
C GLU A 33 19.06 -0.37 -4.10
N LEU A 34 17.74 -0.51 -3.96
CA LEU A 34 17.10 -1.00 -2.73
C LEU A 34 17.43 -2.48 -2.45
N SER A 35 17.94 -3.24 -3.43
CA SER A 35 18.35 -4.64 -3.23
C SER A 35 19.44 -4.82 -2.19
N THR A 36 20.21 -3.77 -1.92
CA THR A 36 21.29 -3.77 -0.93
C THR A 36 20.81 -3.49 0.49
N CYS A 37 19.55 -3.06 0.65
CA CYS A 37 19.00 -2.70 1.94
C CYS A 37 18.76 -3.94 2.80
N LYS A 38 19.15 -3.87 4.08
CA LYS A 38 18.80 -4.89 5.09
C LYS A 38 17.30 -5.06 5.22
N ARG A 39 16.57 -3.94 5.12
CA ARG A 39 15.11 -3.85 5.20
C ARG A 39 14.64 -2.69 4.32
N ILE A 40 13.49 -2.88 3.68
CA ILE A 40 12.83 -1.88 2.83
C ILE A 40 11.46 -1.59 3.43
N PHE A 41 11.09 -0.33 3.35
CA PHE A 41 9.85 0.23 3.83
C PHE A 41 9.20 1.04 2.71
N ALA A 42 7.89 1.20 2.80
CA ALA A 42 7.13 2.03 1.89
C ALA A 42 6.33 3.06 2.71
N CYS A 43 6.11 4.24 2.14
CA CYS A 43 5.26 5.28 2.70
C CYS A 43 4.61 6.06 1.56
N GLY A 44 3.33 6.40 1.73
CA GLY A 44 2.60 7.22 0.79
C GLY A 44 2.43 8.63 1.35
N ASN A 45 2.62 9.64 0.52
CA ASN A 45 2.19 11.01 0.82
C ASN A 45 1.87 11.76 -0.48
N SER A 46 2.51 12.90 -0.74
CA SER A 46 2.50 13.58 -2.06
C SER A 46 3.19 12.79 -3.18
N ALA A 47 3.78 11.64 -2.85
CA ALA A 47 4.45 10.73 -3.76
C ALA A 47 4.52 9.34 -3.09
N ALA A 48 4.87 8.33 -3.87
CA ALA A 48 5.22 7.03 -3.33
C ALA A 48 6.70 7.01 -2.93
N TYR A 49 6.98 6.63 -1.70
CA TYR A 49 8.34 6.55 -1.18
C TYR A 49 8.69 5.10 -0.85
N PHE A 50 9.82 4.63 -1.37
CA PHE A 50 10.44 3.37 -0.99
C PHE A 50 11.82 3.65 -0.43
N TYR A 51 12.04 3.27 0.82
CA TYR A 51 13.25 3.65 1.54
C TYR A 51 13.76 2.50 2.40
N GLY A 52 15.05 2.54 2.69
CA GLY A 52 15.72 1.50 3.43
C GLY A 52 17.14 1.91 3.78
N TYR A 53 17.87 0.96 4.32
CA TYR A 53 19.27 1.19 4.65
C TYR A 53 20.10 -0.09 4.54
N THR A 54 21.38 0.09 4.25
CA THR A 54 22.39 -0.98 4.21
C THR A 54 23.03 -1.16 5.59
N GLY A 55 24.34 -1.34 5.69
CA GLY A 55 25.08 -1.16 6.94
C GLY A 55 25.27 0.32 7.31
N THR A 56 25.56 1.17 6.32
CA THR A 56 26.05 2.56 6.50
C THR A 56 25.44 3.55 5.51
N THR A 57 24.55 3.10 4.63
CA THR A 57 23.92 3.93 3.60
C THR A 57 22.42 3.97 3.82
N VAL A 58 21.82 5.15 3.87
CA VAL A 58 20.36 5.30 3.72
C VAL A 58 20.06 5.49 2.23
N ILE A 59 19.03 4.80 1.75
CA ILE A 59 18.54 4.88 0.37
C ILE A 59 17.07 5.27 0.43
N SER A 60 16.68 6.28 -0.34
CA SER A 60 15.31 6.78 -0.41
C SER A 60 14.94 7.05 -1.86
N SER A 61 13.90 6.39 -2.34
CA SER A 61 13.35 6.56 -3.68
C SER A 61 11.97 7.18 -3.62
N ARG A 62 11.76 8.25 -4.40
CA ARG A 62 10.46 8.90 -4.60
C ARG A 62 9.97 8.60 -6.01
N ILE A 63 8.69 8.27 -6.13
CA ILE A 63 7.98 8.15 -7.41
C ILE A 63 6.75 9.06 -7.43
N SER A 64 6.72 10.01 -8.39
CA SER A 64 5.55 10.86 -8.70
C SER A 64 5.68 11.37 -10.14
N GLY A 65 5.24 10.54 -11.11
CA GLY A 65 5.41 10.79 -12.55
C GLY A 65 6.82 10.53 -13.10
N ASP A 66 7.84 10.72 -12.27
CA ASP A 66 9.25 10.36 -12.47
C ASP A 66 9.78 9.60 -11.24
N CYS A 67 11.03 9.13 -11.30
CA CYS A 67 11.69 8.47 -10.17
C CYS A 67 12.98 9.18 -9.79
N LEU A 68 13.14 9.50 -8.51
CA LEU A 68 14.37 10.03 -7.92
C LEU A 68 14.82 9.13 -6.78
N THR A 69 15.99 8.53 -6.93
CA THR A 69 16.65 7.74 -5.87
C THR A 69 17.85 8.50 -5.32
N SER A 70 17.84 8.72 -4.00
CA SER A 70 18.89 9.42 -3.28
C SER A 70 19.55 8.52 -2.25
N ARG A 71 20.85 8.73 -2.05
CA ARG A 71 21.69 7.94 -1.14
C ARG A 71 22.58 8.82 -0.29
N VAL A 72 22.67 8.50 0.99
CA VAL A 72 23.58 9.18 1.92
C VAL A 72 24.35 8.14 2.71
N ASN A 73 25.68 8.25 2.66
CA ASN A 73 26.59 7.40 3.44
C ASN A 73 26.97 8.10 4.75
N VAL A 74 27.07 7.32 5.82
CA VAL A 74 27.60 7.74 7.12
C VAL A 74 28.75 6.85 7.55
N SER A 75 29.54 7.33 8.50
CA SER A 75 30.71 6.62 9.03
C SER A 75 30.36 5.45 9.95
N GLY A 76 29.17 5.45 10.54
CA GLY A 76 28.75 4.43 11.50
C GLY A 76 27.55 3.60 11.05
N ALA A 77 27.27 2.56 11.82
CA ALA A 77 26.18 1.64 11.53
C ALA A 77 24.82 2.33 11.63
N ILE A 78 23.99 2.21 10.60
CA ILE A 78 22.59 2.62 10.65
C ILE A 78 21.78 1.54 11.38
N TYR A 79 20.99 1.97 12.35
CA TYR A 79 20.18 1.09 13.18
C TYR A 79 18.70 1.09 12.79
N ALA A 80 18.16 2.26 12.45
CA ALA A 80 16.75 2.40 12.14
C ALA A 80 16.50 3.53 11.14
N VAL A 81 15.41 3.40 10.38
CA VAL A 81 14.93 4.43 9.46
C VAL A 81 13.44 4.65 9.66
N THR A 82 12.98 5.87 9.37
CA THR A 82 11.55 6.22 9.33
C THR A 82 11.32 7.28 8.27
N HIS A 83 10.07 7.47 7.86
CA HIS A 83 9.69 8.49 6.89
C HIS A 83 8.63 9.41 7.49
N SER A 84 8.75 10.71 7.25
CA SER A 84 7.79 11.71 7.71
C SER A 84 7.68 12.86 6.71
N GLY A 85 6.48 13.06 6.19
CA GLY A 85 6.24 14.01 5.11
C GLY A 85 6.96 13.60 3.82
N ARG A 86 8.02 14.36 3.47
CA ARG A 86 8.90 14.12 2.31
C ARG A 86 10.32 13.67 2.71
N PHE A 87 10.54 13.47 4.02
CA PHE A 87 11.88 13.25 4.55
C PHE A 87 12.02 11.81 5.04
N THR A 88 13.10 11.16 4.60
CA THR A 88 13.59 9.90 5.17
C THR A 88 14.61 10.24 6.25
N TYR A 89 14.41 9.68 7.44
CA TYR A 89 15.31 9.83 8.59
C TYR A 89 16.03 8.52 8.85
N ALA A 90 17.31 8.59 9.20
CA ALA A 90 18.11 7.42 9.58
C ALA A 90 18.91 7.69 10.85
N LEU A 91 18.74 6.84 11.86
CA LEU A 91 19.54 6.86 13.09
C LEU A 91 20.79 6.00 12.91
N PHE A 92 21.97 6.56 13.17
CA PHE A 92 23.24 5.87 13.03
C PHE A 92 24.16 6.09 14.23
N ALA A 93 25.09 5.16 14.44
CA ALA A 93 26.10 5.26 15.49
C ALA A 93 27.14 6.34 15.15
N VAL A 94 27.41 7.26 16.06
CA VAL A 94 28.57 8.19 15.97
C VAL A 94 29.70 7.65 16.85
N SER A 95 29.36 7.17 18.05
CA SER A 95 30.25 6.48 18.98
C SER A 95 29.52 5.28 19.60
N ASN A 96 30.10 4.66 20.64
CA ASN A 96 29.41 3.57 21.35
C ASN A 96 28.13 4.04 22.09
N THR A 97 28.03 5.33 22.39
CA THR A 97 26.92 5.91 23.18
C THR A 97 26.26 7.09 22.49
N ASP A 98 26.89 7.66 21.46
CA ASP A 98 26.38 8.80 20.71
C ASP A 98 25.82 8.37 19.36
N TYR A 99 24.77 9.07 18.95
CA TYR A 99 24.04 8.78 17.73
C TYR A 99 23.92 10.04 16.89
N GLY A 100 23.80 9.86 15.59
CA GLY A 100 23.48 10.93 14.65
C GLY A 100 22.21 10.58 13.88
N VAL A 101 21.56 11.61 13.35
CA VAL A 101 20.41 11.45 12.46
C VAL A 101 20.69 12.11 11.13
N ILE A 102 20.52 11.32 10.06
CA ILE A 102 20.39 11.84 8.71
C ILE A 102 18.94 12.26 8.52
N ARG A 103 18.73 13.45 7.96
CA ARG A 103 17.44 13.91 7.44
C ARG A 103 17.61 14.15 5.94
N LEU A 104 17.16 13.18 5.14
CA LEU A 104 17.24 13.19 3.69
C LEU A 104 15.90 13.65 3.09
N ASN A 105 15.91 14.72 2.32
CA ASN A 105 14.76 15.17 1.54
C ASN A 105 14.61 14.28 0.30
N ALA A 106 13.57 13.44 0.27
CA ALA A 106 13.34 12.52 -0.83
C ALA A 106 12.90 13.20 -2.14
N ASP A 107 12.43 14.45 -2.08
CA ASP A 107 12.03 15.22 -3.27
C ASP A 107 13.22 15.83 -4.01
N SER A 108 14.30 16.16 -3.30
CA SER A 108 15.46 16.91 -3.86
C SER A 108 16.78 16.16 -3.77
N GLY A 109 16.90 15.18 -2.87
CA GLY A 109 18.16 14.53 -2.53
C GLY A 109 19.04 15.31 -1.56
N ASP A 110 18.66 16.54 -1.20
CA ASP A 110 19.36 17.33 -0.19
C ASP A 110 19.25 16.65 1.19
N TYR A 111 20.32 16.71 1.98
CA TYR A 111 20.31 16.14 3.32
C TYR A 111 21.03 17.00 4.34
N SER A 112 20.64 16.83 5.59
CA SER A 112 21.34 17.36 6.75
C SER A 112 21.66 16.23 7.72
N VAL A 113 22.74 16.39 8.49
CA VAL A 113 23.13 15.47 9.56
C VAL A 113 23.26 16.27 10.85
N PHE A 114 22.74 15.75 11.94
CA PHE A 114 22.89 16.33 13.26
C PHE A 114 23.08 15.23 14.31
N ASP A 115 23.84 15.54 15.35
CA ASP A 115 24.11 14.63 16.44
C ASP A 115 22.99 14.68 17.48
N ILE A 116 22.73 13.54 18.11
CA ILE A 116 21.77 13.39 19.20
C ILE A 116 22.56 13.10 20.47
N HIS A 117 22.51 14.06 21.38
CA HIS A 117 23.05 13.91 22.73
C HIS A 117 21.90 13.69 23.71
N SER A 118 21.88 12.50 24.30
CA SER A 118 20.86 12.08 25.25
C SER A 118 21.50 11.82 26.60
N ASP A 119 20.93 12.39 27.67
CA ASP A 119 21.34 12.08 29.05
C ASP A 119 20.93 10.65 29.48
N SER A 120 20.14 9.97 28.66
CA SER A 120 19.62 8.63 28.88
C SER A 120 20.08 7.67 27.80
N GLU A 121 20.26 6.40 28.18
CA GLU A 121 20.41 5.33 27.20
C GLU A 121 19.17 5.29 26.30
N ILE A 122 19.38 5.25 24.99
CA ILE A 122 18.32 5.19 23.99
C ILE A 122 18.27 3.81 23.34
N ASP A 123 17.09 3.38 22.94
CA ASP A 123 16.95 2.20 22.08
C ASP A 123 17.25 2.60 20.62
N PRO A 124 18.38 2.14 20.05
CA PRO A 124 18.79 2.56 18.70
C PRO A 124 17.89 1.99 17.60
N GLN A 125 17.02 1.02 17.90
CA GLN A 125 16.03 0.51 16.95
C GLN A 125 14.74 1.34 16.93
N SER A 126 14.62 2.33 17.82
CA SER A 126 13.40 3.13 17.98
C SER A 126 13.57 4.52 17.39
N ILE A 127 12.89 4.80 16.28
CA ILE A 127 12.84 6.15 15.71
C ILE A 127 11.45 6.45 15.14
N ALA A 128 10.90 7.59 15.53
CA ALA A 128 9.78 8.24 14.85
C ALA A 128 10.11 9.70 14.60
N ALA A 129 9.52 10.26 13.55
CA ALA A 129 9.77 11.63 13.12
C ALA A 129 8.47 12.36 12.82
N SER A 130 8.44 13.64 13.13
CA SER A 130 7.39 14.56 12.71
C SER A 130 8.01 15.79 12.05
N GLU A 131 7.17 16.69 11.55
CA GLU A 131 7.61 18.03 11.13
C GLU A 131 8.34 18.81 12.26
N ASN A 132 8.12 18.41 13.51
CA ASN A 132 8.55 19.16 14.70
C ASN A 132 9.77 18.57 15.42
N GLY A 133 10.22 17.36 15.06
CA GLY A 133 11.34 16.72 15.72
C GLY A 133 11.44 15.20 15.52
N ILE A 134 12.43 14.62 16.20
CA ILE A 134 12.73 13.18 16.25
C ILE A 134 12.40 12.66 17.65
N PHE A 135 11.85 11.46 17.73
CA PHE A 135 11.49 10.80 18.98
C PHE A 135 12.14 9.43 19.06
N LEU A 136 12.77 9.14 20.20
CA LEU A 136 13.48 7.90 20.48
C LEU A 136 12.98 7.34 21.82
N LEU A 137 12.97 6.01 21.98
CA LEU A 137 12.71 5.38 23.27
C LEU A 137 13.90 5.57 24.19
N SER A 138 13.63 5.89 25.43
CA SER A 138 14.62 6.03 26.49
C SER A 138 14.49 4.88 27.47
N LEU A 139 15.61 4.23 27.79
CA LEU A 139 15.67 3.00 28.57
C LEU A 139 15.87 3.23 30.07
N ASN A 140 15.72 4.47 30.54
CA ASN A 140 15.88 4.80 31.95
C ASN A 140 14.65 4.36 32.78
N GLY A 141 14.86 3.41 33.69
CA GLY A 141 13.88 2.97 34.67
C GLY A 141 13.13 1.70 34.28
N ILE A 142 12.08 1.35 35.05
CA ILE A 142 11.32 0.11 34.87
C ILE A 142 10.44 0.14 33.60
N TYR A 143 9.98 1.33 33.23
CA TYR A 143 9.16 1.57 32.04
C TYR A 143 9.92 2.44 31.05
N ARG A 144 9.94 2.03 29.78
CA ARG A 144 10.56 2.79 28.70
C ARG A 144 9.85 4.13 28.51
N GLY A 145 10.60 5.22 28.47
CA GLY A 145 10.11 6.56 28.17
C GLY A 145 10.25 6.91 26.69
N VAL A 146 9.82 8.12 26.32
CA VAL A 146 10.09 8.71 25.01
C VAL A 146 10.85 10.01 25.22
N THR A 147 11.94 10.22 24.50
CA THR A 147 12.65 11.52 24.46
C THR A 147 12.55 12.10 23.06
N GLY A 148 12.18 13.37 22.98
CA GLY A 148 12.09 14.14 21.75
C GLY A 148 13.24 15.12 21.59
N PHE A 149 13.67 15.27 20.34
CA PHE A 149 14.74 16.15 19.90
C PHE A 149 14.21 17.06 18.79
N ASP A 150 14.67 18.31 18.74
CA ASP A 150 14.44 19.16 17.59
C ASP A 150 15.26 18.70 16.37
N LEU A 151 15.04 19.35 15.21
CA LEU A 151 15.76 19.02 13.97
C LEU A 151 17.20 19.54 13.92
N ASN A 152 17.73 19.99 15.06
CA ASN A 152 19.15 20.32 15.27
C ASN A 152 19.79 19.37 16.30
N GLY A 153 19.05 18.36 16.78
CA GLY A 153 19.56 17.37 17.74
C GLY A 153 19.43 17.78 19.21
N ASN A 154 18.82 18.93 19.52
CA ASN A 154 18.64 19.36 20.90
C ASN A 154 17.42 18.69 21.52
N LYS A 155 17.61 18.07 22.69
CA LYS A 155 16.51 17.52 23.49
C LYS A 155 15.50 18.63 23.81
N ASN A 156 14.23 18.39 23.51
CA ASN A 156 13.16 19.38 23.72
C ASN A 156 11.99 18.86 24.58
N CYS A 157 11.80 17.54 24.69
CA CYS A 157 10.73 16.96 25.50
C CYS A 157 11.04 15.54 25.96
N SER A 158 10.31 15.11 27.00
CA SER A 158 10.31 13.71 27.46
C SER A 158 8.90 13.33 27.91
N TYR A 159 8.49 12.10 27.61
CA TYR A 159 7.18 11.56 27.95
C TYR A 159 7.31 10.26 28.75
N SER A 160 6.43 10.10 29.73
CA SER A 160 6.13 8.82 30.35
C SER A 160 4.70 8.44 30.02
N LEU A 161 4.51 7.31 29.35
CA LEU A 161 3.19 6.82 28.95
C LEU A 161 2.67 5.80 29.98
N PRO A 162 1.35 5.56 30.04
CA PRO A 162 0.78 4.52 30.87
C PRO A 162 1.41 3.15 30.56
N ARG A 163 2.03 2.51 31.55
CA ARG A 163 2.79 1.25 31.40
C ARG A 163 4.01 1.33 30.46
N GLY A 164 4.56 2.52 30.24
CA GLY A 164 5.74 2.71 29.38
C GLY A 164 5.40 2.71 27.90
N CYS A 165 6.38 3.05 27.08
CA CYS A 165 6.28 3.07 25.63
C CYS A 165 6.95 1.82 25.02
N GLU A 166 6.20 1.06 24.25
CA GLU A 166 6.68 -0.17 23.61
C GLU A 166 7.30 0.09 22.25
N ARG A 167 6.66 0.98 21.46
CA ARG A 167 7.04 1.20 20.06
C ARG A 167 6.76 2.63 19.64
N LEU A 168 7.61 3.15 18.76
CA LEU A 168 7.43 4.41 18.05
C LEU A 168 7.18 4.13 16.57
N PHE A 169 6.38 4.97 15.94
CA PHE A 169 6.20 4.96 14.48
C PHE A 169 5.84 6.35 13.96
N SER A 170 6.08 6.56 12.66
CA SER A 170 5.66 7.76 11.95
C SER A 170 4.49 7.42 11.05
N ASN A 171 3.55 8.35 10.90
CA ASN A 171 2.45 8.24 9.95
C ASN A 171 2.11 9.65 9.43
N GLY A 172 2.10 9.80 8.11
CA GLY A 172 2.04 11.12 7.47
C GLY A 172 3.22 12.01 7.92
N SER A 173 2.89 13.17 8.50
CA SER A 173 3.88 14.13 9.05
C SER A 173 3.96 14.10 10.59
N SER A 174 3.41 13.08 11.23
CA SER A 174 3.28 12.97 12.68
C SER A 174 4.03 11.75 13.23
N ALA A 175 4.51 11.88 14.48
CA ALA A 175 5.11 10.80 15.25
C ALA A 175 4.12 10.28 16.29
N TYR A 176 4.15 8.97 16.51
CA TYR A 176 3.24 8.27 17.39
C TYR A 176 3.98 7.29 18.29
N ALA A 177 3.41 7.06 19.47
CA ALA A 177 3.87 6.11 20.45
C ALA A 177 2.75 5.12 20.81
N ILE A 178 3.11 3.86 20.98
CA ILE A 178 2.23 2.81 21.51
C ILE A 178 2.66 2.53 22.94
N ALA A 179 1.73 2.72 23.88
CA ALA A 179 1.93 2.44 25.28
C ALA A 179 1.78 0.92 25.58
N GLY A 180 2.36 0.45 26.69
CA GLY A 180 2.30 -0.96 27.12
C GLY A 180 0.91 -1.47 27.51
N ASN A 181 -0.14 -0.69 27.30
CA ASN A 181 -1.54 -1.09 27.42
C ASN A 181 -2.30 -1.05 26.07
N GLY A 182 -1.59 -0.82 24.96
CA GLY A 182 -2.13 -0.68 23.61
C GLY A 182 -2.67 0.70 23.28
N GLU A 183 -2.54 1.71 24.15
CA GLU A 183 -2.99 3.07 23.86
C GLU A 183 -2.01 3.80 22.94
N LEU A 184 -2.54 4.52 21.95
CA LEU A 184 -1.76 5.24 20.96
C LEU A 184 -1.80 6.73 21.24
N TYR A 185 -0.63 7.34 21.22
CA TYR A 185 -0.46 8.77 21.46
C TYR A 185 0.27 9.43 20.30
N ARG A 186 -0.29 10.53 19.78
CA ARG A 186 0.45 11.43 18.89
C ARG A 186 1.37 12.30 19.72
N LEU A 187 2.65 12.33 19.34
CA LEU A 187 3.71 13.06 20.03
C LEU A 187 3.83 14.48 19.48
N GLY A 188 3.76 15.47 20.37
CA GLY A 188 3.99 16.88 20.07
C GLY A 188 5.34 17.38 20.59
N ARG A 189 5.50 18.70 20.73
CA ARG A 189 6.67 19.30 21.40
C ARG A 189 6.52 19.39 22.92
N SER A 190 5.29 19.44 23.42
CA SER A 190 5.02 19.68 24.84
C SER A 190 4.01 18.71 25.43
N ASN A 191 3.33 17.92 24.61
CA ASN A 191 2.31 16.98 25.04
C ASN A 191 2.29 15.71 24.17
N ALA A 192 1.74 14.65 24.74
CA ALA A 192 1.34 13.44 24.02
C ALA A 192 -0.19 13.38 24.07
N VAL A 193 -0.84 13.29 22.90
CA VAL A 193 -2.30 13.34 22.78
C VAL A 193 -2.82 11.94 22.47
N TYR A 194 -3.73 11.42 23.30
CA TYR A 194 -4.39 10.14 23.04
C TYR A 194 -5.15 10.18 21.71
N CYS A 195 -4.97 9.13 20.90
CA CYS A 195 -5.54 9.02 19.56
C CYS A 195 -6.49 7.83 19.44
N ALA A 196 -6.01 6.65 19.83
CA ALA A 196 -6.68 5.39 19.59
C ALA A 196 -6.20 4.32 20.57
N LYS A 197 -6.75 3.13 20.46
CA LYS A 197 -6.32 1.97 21.23
C LYS A 197 -6.33 0.71 20.35
N THR A 198 -5.26 -0.06 20.42
CA THR A 198 -5.16 -1.39 19.84
C THR A 198 -5.24 -2.45 20.94
N THR A 199 -5.27 -3.71 20.53
CA THR A 199 -4.87 -4.85 21.37
C THR A 199 -3.43 -4.67 21.88
N TYR A 200 -3.14 -5.28 23.03
CA TYR A 200 -1.77 -5.36 23.55
C TYR A 200 -0.91 -6.20 22.58
N ASP A 201 0.32 -5.76 22.32
CA ASP A 201 1.27 -6.37 21.36
C ASP A 201 0.79 -6.43 19.89
N ALA A 202 -0.14 -5.55 19.50
CA ALA A 202 -0.68 -5.56 18.16
C ALA A 202 0.39 -5.35 17.06
N ASN A 203 0.23 -6.09 15.96
CA ASN A 203 0.99 -5.87 14.74
C ASN A 203 0.38 -4.67 14.02
N ILE A 204 1.08 -3.55 14.02
CA ILE A 204 0.65 -2.34 13.33
C ILE A 204 1.38 -2.17 12.01
N SER A 205 0.65 -1.70 11.01
CA SER A 205 1.20 -1.21 9.75
C SER A 205 0.64 0.18 9.46
N ASP A 206 1.42 1.00 8.76
CA ASP A 206 0.88 2.21 8.14
C ASP A 206 -0.30 1.82 7.24
N ALA A 207 -1.36 2.62 7.20
CA ALA A 207 -2.52 2.37 6.33
C ALA A 207 -3.00 3.63 5.61
N GLY A 208 -2.16 4.67 5.57
CA GLY A 208 -2.54 5.98 5.04
C GLY A 208 -2.39 7.05 6.09
N GLU A 209 -2.23 8.29 5.63
CA GLU A 209 -2.18 9.43 6.53
C GLU A 209 -3.42 9.45 7.44
N GLY A 210 -3.19 9.40 8.75
CA GLY A 210 -4.23 9.36 9.77
C GLY A 210 -4.83 7.98 10.04
N TYR A 211 -4.30 6.91 9.46
CA TYR A 211 -4.79 5.54 9.64
C TYR A 211 -3.66 4.54 9.86
N ILE A 212 -3.94 3.55 10.71
CA ILE A 212 -3.11 2.35 10.83
C ILE A 212 -3.96 1.11 10.62
N TYR A 213 -3.32 0.03 10.20
CA TYR A 213 -3.91 -1.29 10.19
C TYR A 213 -3.38 -2.11 11.35
N SER A 214 -4.28 -2.80 12.06
CA SER A 214 -3.96 -3.63 13.21
C SER A 214 -4.95 -4.78 13.32
N ASP A 215 -4.46 -6.02 13.30
CA ASP A 215 -5.25 -7.24 13.54
C ASP A 215 -6.59 -7.32 12.78
N GLY A 216 -6.59 -6.96 11.50
CA GLY A 216 -7.78 -7.00 10.64
C GLY A 216 -8.68 -5.76 10.73
N GLN A 217 -8.25 -4.73 11.45
CA GLN A 217 -8.96 -3.46 11.61
C GLN A 217 -8.15 -2.31 11.05
N LEU A 218 -8.82 -1.44 10.29
CA LEU A 218 -8.36 -0.10 10.03
C LEU A 218 -8.75 0.79 11.22
N ILE A 219 -7.78 1.50 11.79
CA ILE A 219 -7.96 2.34 12.96
C ILE A 219 -7.60 3.77 12.59
N SER A 220 -8.56 4.68 12.78
CA SER A 220 -8.37 6.12 12.61
C SER A 220 -7.57 6.69 13.77
N LEU A 221 -6.44 7.34 13.47
CA LEU A 221 -5.61 8.06 14.43
C LEU A 221 -6.18 9.43 14.82
N SER A 222 -7.24 9.89 14.14
CA SER A 222 -7.88 11.17 14.43
C SER A 222 -8.89 11.08 15.57
N ASN A 223 -9.63 9.97 15.65
CA ASN A 223 -10.77 9.80 16.55
C ASN A 223 -10.90 8.38 17.13
N GLY A 224 -9.96 7.47 16.84
CA GLY A 224 -9.95 6.09 17.33
C GLY A 224 -11.03 5.20 16.73
N SER A 225 -11.79 5.66 15.73
CA SER A 225 -12.81 4.84 15.07
C SER A 225 -12.18 3.67 14.33
N THR A 226 -12.81 2.51 14.41
CA THR A 226 -12.30 1.28 13.78
C THR A 226 -13.28 0.78 12.71
N VAL A 227 -12.72 0.23 11.64
CA VAL A 227 -13.45 -0.46 10.58
C VAL A 227 -12.81 -1.83 10.39
N TYR A 228 -13.61 -2.89 10.50
CA TYR A 228 -13.11 -4.23 10.21
C TYR A 228 -12.92 -4.38 8.69
N CYS A 229 -11.69 -4.65 8.27
CA CYS A 229 -11.31 -4.84 6.87
C CYS A 229 -10.76 -6.25 6.60
N GLY A 230 -10.72 -7.12 7.62
CA GLY A 230 -10.23 -8.49 7.51
C GLY A 230 -8.71 -8.59 7.53
N THR A 231 -8.20 -9.81 7.71
CA THR A 231 -6.78 -10.03 8.02
C THR A 231 -5.84 -10.01 6.80
N ARG A 232 -6.40 -9.94 5.59
CA ARG A 232 -5.67 -10.19 4.33
C ARG A 232 -5.49 -8.98 3.43
N PHE A 233 -6.20 -7.89 3.74
CA PHE A 233 -6.05 -6.61 3.05
C PHE A 233 -6.10 -5.50 4.10
N ALA A 234 -4.99 -4.79 4.28
CA ALA A 234 -5.06 -3.50 4.93
C ALA A 234 -5.76 -2.54 3.96
N ALA A 235 -6.73 -1.77 4.45
CA ALA A 235 -7.35 -0.75 3.61
C ALA A 235 -6.29 0.29 3.24
N MET A 236 -6.18 0.62 1.95
CA MET A 236 -5.36 1.76 1.52
C MET A 236 -6.21 3.01 1.71
N GLY A 237 -6.02 3.71 2.84
CA GLY A 237 -6.40 5.11 2.91
C GLY A 237 -5.69 5.92 1.83
N LYS A 238 -6.06 7.19 1.67
CA LYS A 238 -5.27 8.10 0.83
C LYS A 238 -3.83 8.09 1.35
N ASN A 239 -2.88 7.82 0.46
CA ASN A 239 -1.45 7.86 0.73
C ASN A 239 -0.94 6.79 1.74
N GLY A 240 -1.43 5.54 1.67
CA GLY A 240 -1.04 4.46 2.60
C GLY A 240 0.07 3.55 2.13
N ALA A 241 0.60 2.70 3.01
CA ALA A 241 1.62 1.72 2.65
C ALA A 241 1.39 0.38 3.33
N ILE A 242 1.38 -0.72 2.58
CA ILE A 242 1.05 -2.05 3.09
C ILE A 242 2.17 -3.02 2.76
N LYS A 243 2.55 -3.85 3.74
CA LYS A 243 3.33 -5.05 3.51
C LYS A 243 2.37 -6.23 3.40
N SER A 244 2.31 -6.86 2.23
CA SER A 244 1.55 -8.11 2.06
C SER A 244 2.27 -9.27 2.73
N ASP A 245 1.52 -10.32 3.11
CA ASP A 245 2.07 -11.57 3.64
C ASP A 245 3.02 -12.28 2.65
N SER A 246 2.98 -11.91 1.36
CA SER A 246 3.85 -12.42 0.30
C SER A 246 5.18 -11.66 0.15
N GLY A 247 5.42 -10.64 0.98
CA GLY A 247 6.68 -9.88 0.97
C GLY A 247 6.72 -8.73 -0.03
N LEU A 248 5.65 -8.51 -0.81
CA LEU A 248 5.50 -7.34 -1.68
C LEU A 248 5.20 -6.09 -0.84
N LEU A 249 5.84 -4.99 -1.19
CA LEU A 249 5.67 -3.67 -0.57
C LEU A 249 4.83 -2.79 -1.48
N MET A 250 3.72 -2.29 -0.95
CA MET A 250 2.77 -1.44 -1.66
C MET A 250 2.66 -0.09 -1.00
N THR A 251 2.44 0.96 -1.79
CA THR A 251 2.00 2.24 -1.28
C THR A 251 1.07 2.95 -2.24
N SER A 252 0.17 3.80 -1.77
CA SER A 252 -0.62 4.69 -2.61
C SER A 252 -0.07 6.11 -2.52
N ALA A 253 -0.20 6.86 -3.61
CA ALA A 253 0.01 8.30 -3.63
C ALA A 253 -0.80 8.90 -4.76
N ASP A 254 -1.48 10.02 -4.50
CA ASP A 254 -2.28 10.75 -5.49
C ASP A 254 -3.30 9.90 -6.27
N GLY A 255 -3.92 8.92 -5.59
CA GLY A 255 -4.91 8.02 -6.21
C GLY A 255 -4.32 6.90 -7.08
N LEU A 256 -3.00 6.79 -7.13
CA LEU A 256 -2.30 5.68 -7.77
C LEU A 256 -1.80 4.69 -6.72
N ILE A 257 -1.67 3.43 -7.11
CA ILE A 257 -1.06 2.35 -6.34
C ILE A 257 0.30 2.04 -6.94
N TYR A 258 1.31 1.94 -6.08
CA TYR A 258 2.71 1.68 -6.40
C TYR A 258 3.09 0.36 -5.75
N LEU A 259 3.56 -0.57 -6.56
CA LEU A 259 3.94 -1.92 -6.14
C LEU A 259 5.43 -2.11 -6.38
N LEU A 260 6.20 -2.33 -5.31
CA LEU A 260 7.59 -2.78 -5.42
C LEU A 260 7.61 -4.31 -5.56
N ASN A 261 8.03 -4.75 -6.75
CA ASN A 261 8.16 -6.15 -7.11
C ASN A 261 9.44 -6.76 -6.49
N SER A 262 9.52 -8.10 -6.49
CA SER A 262 10.67 -8.85 -5.97
C SER A 262 11.97 -8.61 -6.74
N ASP A 263 11.88 -8.17 -8.00
CA ASP A 263 13.00 -7.77 -8.85
C ASP A 263 13.41 -6.30 -8.67
N TYR A 264 12.84 -5.62 -7.68
CA TYR A 264 13.05 -4.20 -7.37
C TYR A 264 12.57 -3.23 -8.46
N THR A 265 11.74 -3.68 -9.39
CA THR A 265 10.96 -2.76 -10.23
C THR A 265 9.74 -2.26 -9.47
N CYS A 266 9.33 -1.01 -9.72
CA CYS A 266 8.07 -0.47 -9.22
C CYS A 266 7.08 -0.32 -10.37
N THR A 267 5.94 -1.01 -10.26
CA THR A 267 4.81 -0.87 -11.17
C THR A 267 3.79 0.12 -10.59
N VAL A 268 3.29 1.03 -11.43
CA VAL A 268 2.25 2.00 -11.05
C VAL A 268 0.92 1.67 -11.72
N THR A 269 -0.14 1.61 -10.92
CA THR A 269 -1.52 1.33 -11.35
C THR A 269 -2.44 2.45 -10.90
N ASP A 270 -3.33 2.89 -11.78
CA ASP A 270 -4.32 3.92 -11.50
C ASP A 270 -5.59 3.31 -10.87
N ASP A 271 -6.00 3.83 -9.70
CA ASP A 271 -7.26 3.45 -9.05
C ASP A 271 -8.48 4.12 -9.72
N THR A 272 -8.26 5.19 -10.51
CA THR A 272 -9.32 6.03 -11.09
C THR A 272 -9.79 5.60 -12.48
N GLN A 273 -9.20 4.56 -13.09
CA GLN A 273 -9.77 3.92 -14.28
C GLN A 273 -10.88 2.91 -13.94
N ASP A 274 -11.64 3.17 -12.88
CA ASP A 274 -12.98 2.62 -12.71
C ASP A 274 -13.99 3.49 -13.48
N THR A 275 -13.75 3.72 -14.78
CA THR A 275 -14.86 3.46 -15.68
C THR A 275 -15.00 1.95 -15.70
N ALA A 276 -15.75 1.47 -14.71
CA ALA A 276 -16.54 0.29 -14.87
C ALA A 276 -17.13 0.34 -16.28
N GLN A 277 -16.57 -0.47 -17.19
CA GLN A 277 -17.47 -1.40 -17.84
C GLN A 277 -18.09 -2.22 -16.71
N SER A 278 -19.11 -1.62 -16.09
CA SER A 278 -20.21 -2.33 -15.45
C SER A 278 -20.92 -3.04 -16.58
N GLU A 279 -20.26 -4.03 -17.16
CA GLU A 279 -20.87 -4.97 -18.04
C GLU A 279 -20.74 -6.28 -17.32
N SER A 280 -21.89 -6.83 -16.93
CA SER A 280 -22.06 -8.26 -16.75
C SER A 280 -21.15 -8.99 -17.74
N HIS A 281 -20.04 -9.55 -17.26
CA HIS A 281 -18.99 -10.17 -18.09
C HIS A 281 -19.44 -11.55 -18.57
N LEU A 282 -20.58 -11.56 -19.25
CA LEU A 282 -21.24 -12.71 -19.82
C LEU A 282 -20.90 -12.69 -21.29
N SER A 283 -19.96 -13.54 -21.69
CA SER A 283 -19.55 -13.63 -23.09
C SER A 283 -19.22 -15.06 -23.45
N ARG A 284 -19.52 -15.41 -24.71
CA ARG A 284 -19.14 -16.68 -25.30
C ARG A 284 -18.01 -16.41 -26.28
N GLU A 285 -16.84 -16.97 -26.00
CA GLU A 285 -15.66 -16.79 -26.84
C GLU A 285 -15.02 -18.15 -27.12
N GLY A 286 -14.94 -18.49 -28.41
CA GLY A 286 -14.46 -19.81 -28.85
C GLY A 286 -15.24 -20.95 -28.18
N SER A 287 -14.52 -21.82 -27.47
CA SER A 287 -15.07 -22.97 -26.74
C SER A 287 -15.40 -22.69 -25.27
N GLY A 288 -15.41 -21.43 -24.81
CA GLY A 288 -15.63 -21.05 -23.42
C GLY A 288 -16.82 -20.10 -23.22
N ILE A 289 -17.49 -20.23 -22.07
CA ILE A 289 -18.48 -19.27 -21.55
C ILE A 289 -17.86 -18.59 -20.33
N PHE A 290 -17.70 -17.27 -20.42
CA PHE A 290 -17.20 -16.43 -19.34
C PHE A 290 -18.36 -15.90 -18.52
N LEU A 291 -18.24 -16.00 -17.20
CA LEU A 291 -19.30 -15.69 -16.25
C LEU A 291 -18.73 -14.92 -15.06
N SER A 292 -19.57 -14.07 -14.46
CA SER A 292 -19.26 -13.42 -13.19
C SER A 292 -19.34 -14.43 -12.03
N ALA A 293 -18.53 -14.21 -11.00
CA ALA A 293 -18.61 -14.98 -9.76
C ALA A 293 -20.01 -14.90 -9.12
N GLY A 294 -20.44 -16.00 -8.50
CA GLY A 294 -21.77 -16.13 -7.91
C GLY A 294 -22.90 -16.48 -8.90
N THR A 295 -22.60 -16.60 -10.20
CA THR A 295 -23.59 -17.08 -11.19
C THR A 295 -24.05 -18.49 -10.84
N THR A 296 -25.36 -18.74 -10.85
CA THR A 296 -25.93 -20.08 -10.60
C THR A 296 -26.15 -20.87 -11.89
N VAL A 297 -26.27 -22.19 -11.76
CA VAL A 297 -26.63 -23.08 -12.89
C VAL A 297 -27.96 -22.65 -13.53
N GLU A 298 -28.94 -22.21 -12.74
CA GLU A 298 -30.23 -21.75 -13.26
C GLU A 298 -30.09 -20.44 -14.03
N GLN A 299 -29.32 -19.48 -13.50
CA GLN A 299 -29.01 -18.25 -14.20
C GLN A 299 -28.30 -18.53 -15.53
N LEU A 300 -27.32 -19.45 -15.54
CA LEU A 300 -26.63 -19.86 -16.75
C LEU A 300 -27.60 -20.41 -17.81
N LYS A 301 -28.52 -21.30 -17.44
CA LYS A 301 -29.52 -21.87 -18.36
C LYS A 301 -30.52 -20.84 -18.84
N ASN A 302 -30.87 -19.86 -18.00
CA ASN A 302 -31.75 -18.76 -18.42
C ASN A 302 -31.07 -17.85 -19.45
N MET A 303 -29.75 -17.64 -19.31
CA MET A 303 -28.97 -16.84 -20.24
C MET A 303 -28.69 -17.56 -21.56
N TYR A 304 -28.53 -18.88 -21.51
CA TYR A 304 -28.30 -19.74 -22.66
C TYR A 304 -29.25 -20.94 -22.63
N PRO A 305 -30.51 -20.76 -23.11
CA PRO A 305 -31.55 -21.78 -23.05
C PRO A 305 -31.21 -23.09 -23.78
N GLU A 306 -30.22 -23.07 -24.68
CA GLU A 306 -29.70 -24.27 -25.34
C GLU A 306 -28.92 -25.19 -24.39
N ILE A 307 -28.42 -24.68 -23.27
CA ILE A 307 -27.69 -25.46 -22.26
C ILE A 307 -28.70 -26.25 -21.44
N LYS A 308 -28.77 -27.57 -21.68
CA LYS A 308 -29.67 -28.46 -20.92
C LYS A 308 -29.05 -28.92 -19.61
N THR A 309 -27.76 -29.25 -19.64
CA THR A 309 -27.04 -29.84 -18.50
C THR A 309 -25.71 -29.13 -18.30
N VAL A 310 -25.34 -28.97 -17.02
CA VAL A 310 -24.02 -28.48 -16.60
C VAL A 310 -23.37 -29.60 -15.81
N TYR A 311 -22.11 -29.89 -16.12
CA TYR A 311 -21.32 -30.97 -15.54
C TYR A 311 -20.18 -30.38 -14.71
N ASN A 312 -19.89 -31.01 -13.57
CA ASN A 312 -18.66 -30.73 -12.83
C ASN A 312 -17.46 -31.47 -13.43
N LYS A 313 -16.27 -31.22 -12.88
CA LYS A 313 -15.01 -31.86 -13.28
C LYS A 313 -15.01 -33.40 -13.26
N ASN A 314 -15.95 -34.01 -12.54
CA ASN A 314 -16.11 -35.47 -12.45
C ASN A 314 -17.15 -36.02 -13.44
N GLY A 315 -17.72 -35.17 -14.32
CA GLY A 315 -18.75 -35.55 -15.28
C GLY A 315 -20.16 -35.69 -14.69
N ASN A 316 -20.37 -35.29 -13.44
CA ASN A 316 -21.68 -35.37 -12.80
C ASN A 316 -22.50 -34.12 -13.09
N ALA A 317 -23.78 -34.30 -13.41
CA ALA A 317 -24.71 -33.19 -13.58
C ALA A 317 -24.90 -32.40 -12.29
N VAL A 318 -24.88 -31.06 -12.39
CA VAL A 318 -25.02 -30.13 -11.26
C VAL A 318 -26.33 -29.34 -11.41
N THR A 319 -27.05 -29.16 -10.31
CA THR A 319 -28.30 -28.37 -10.26
C THR A 319 -28.28 -27.41 -9.06
N GLY A 320 -28.88 -26.22 -9.21
CA GLY A 320 -29.15 -25.27 -8.12
C GLY A 320 -27.95 -24.63 -7.41
N ARG A 321 -26.70 -24.93 -7.81
CA ARG A 321 -25.47 -24.37 -7.21
C ARG A 321 -24.87 -23.27 -8.08
N THR A 322 -23.95 -22.51 -7.49
CA THR A 322 -23.02 -21.66 -8.25
C THR A 322 -22.21 -22.52 -9.22
N VAL A 323 -21.98 -21.98 -10.40
CA VAL A 323 -21.04 -22.58 -11.35
C VAL A 323 -19.62 -22.20 -10.94
N CYS A 324 -18.66 -23.06 -11.28
CA CYS A 324 -17.24 -22.88 -10.98
C CYS A 324 -16.43 -22.94 -12.27
N THR A 325 -15.27 -22.31 -12.29
CA THR A 325 -14.27 -22.57 -13.33
C THR A 325 -13.91 -24.05 -13.37
N GLY A 326 -13.87 -24.63 -14.56
CA GLY A 326 -13.63 -26.05 -14.76
C GLY A 326 -14.89 -26.91 -14.82
N TYR A 327 -16.09 -26.31 -14.69
CA TYR A 327 -17.32 -26.97 -15.12
C TYR A 327 -17.42 -26.96 -16.65
N SER A 328 -18.33 -27.76 -17.19
CA SER A 328 -18.61 -27.79 -18.63
C SER A 328 -20.09 -27.98 -18.91
N THR A 329 -20.48 -27.67 -20.14
CA THR A 329 -21.77 -28.05 -20.71
C THR A 329 -21.55 -29.19 -21.70
N ASP A 330 -22.57 -29.53 -22.48
CA ASP A 330 -22.47 -30.50 -23.57
C ASP A 330 -21.41 -30.12 -24.63
N SER A 331 -21.05 -28.85 -24.75
CA SER A 331 -20.15 -28.36 -25.81
C SER A 331 -19.18 -27.25 -25.43
N LEU A 332 -19.29 -26.67 -24.23
CA LEU A 332 -18.52 -25.49 -23.84
C LEU A 332 -17.93 -25.63 -22.44
N SER A 333 -16.75 -25.04 -22.22
CA SER A 333 -16.17 -24.91 -20.89
C SER A 333 -16.74 -23.70 -20.16
N VAL A 334 -16.98 -23.85 -18.86
CA VAL A 334 -17.39 -22.75 -17.97
C VAL A 334 -16.14 -22.13 -17.36
N ILE A 335 -16.05 -20.80 -17.49
CA ILE A 335 -14.97 -19.97 -16.96
C ILE A 335 -15.62 -18.90 -16.08
N VAL A 336 -15.37 -18.95 -14.78
CA VAL A 336 -15.83 -17.93 -13.85
C VAL A 336 -14.66 -16.98 -13.62
N LEU A 337 -14.80 -15.72 -14.03
CA LEU A 337 -13.71 -14.74 -13.95
C LEU A 337 -13.24 -14.58 -12.51
N GLY A 338 -11.93 -14.72 -12.31
CA GLY A 338 -11.24 -14.66 -11.03
C GLY A 338 -11.29 -15.92 -10.17
N ASP A 339 -12.12 -16.91 -10.50
CA ASP A 339 -12.17 -18.21 -9.81
C ASP A 339 -11.08 -19.12 -10.38
N VAL A 340 -9.84 -18.92 -9.93
CA VAL A 340 -8.67 -19.65 -10.43
C VAL A 340 -8.41 -20.93 -9.65
N ASP A 341 -8.98 -21.06 -8.44
CA ASP A 341 -8.90 -22.29 -7.64
C ASP A 341 -10.09 -23.25 -7.89
N GLY A 342 -11.11 -22.81 -8.64
CA GLY A 342 -12.26 -23.61 -9.04
C GLY A 342 -13.26 -23.84 -7.90
N SER A 343 -13.23 -23.01 -6.86
CA SER A 343 -14.18 -23.05 -5.74
C SER A 343 -15.55 -22.48 -6.10
N GLY A 344 -15.64 -21.66 -7.15
CA GLY A 344 -16.85 -20.92 -7.54
C GLY A 344 -17.12 -19.66 -6.72
N THR A 345 -16.17 -19.25 -5.87
CA THR A 345 -16.26 -18.04 -5.04
C THR A 345 -14.95 -17.28 -5.14
N LEU A 346 -15.02 -15.96 -5.41
CA LEU A 346 -13.82 -15.13 -5.34
C LEU A 346 -13.39 -15.01 -3.89
N SER A 347 -12.17 -15.44 -3.63
CA SER A 347 -11.60 -15.43 -2.31
C SER A 347 -10.12 -15.10 -2.36
N SER A 348 -9.55 -14.91 -1.18
CA SER A 348 -8.10 -14.74 -1.05
C SER A 348 -7.29 -15.99 -1.40
N ARG A 349 -7.93 -17.14 -1.68
CA ARG A 349 -7.23 -18.30 -2.27
C ARG A 349 -6.90 -18.07 -3.73
N ASP A 350 -7.82 -17.46 -4.48
CA ASP A 350 -7.64 -17.12 -5.89
C ASP A 350 -6.51 -16.11 -6.08
N VAL A 351 -6.57 -15.03 -5.29
CA VAL A 351 -5.50 -14.02 -5.23
C VAL A 351 -4.15 -14.65 -4.92
N LYS A 352 -4.10 -15.60 -3.96
CA LYS A 352 -2.87 -16.30 -3.59
C LYS A 352 -2.35 -17.16 -4.73
N GLU A 353 -3.22 -17.88 -5.44
CA GLU A 353 -2.80 -18.75 -6.54
C GLU A 353 -2.28 -17.96 -7.74
N LEU A 354 -2.85 -16.79 -8.02
CA LEU A 354 -2.33 -15.84 -9.00
C LEU A 354 -0.99 -15.23 -8.59
N MET A 355 -0.82 -14.87 -7.32
CA MET A 355 0.48 -14.40 -6.83
C MET A 355 1.56 -15.47 -6.98
N ARG A 356 1.22 -16.75 -6.74
CA ARG A 356 2.14 -17.88 -6.95
C ARG A 356 2.48 -18.08 -8.43
N LEU A 357 1.52 -17.84 -9.33
CA LEU A 357 1.76 -17.88 -10.77
C LEU A 357 2.80 -16.82 -11.17
N GLN A 358 2.67 -15.60 -10.63
CA GLN A 358 3.54 -14.47 -10.97
C GLN A 358 5.00 -14.67 -10.54
N ILE A 359 5.22 -15.39 -9.44
CA ILE A 359 6.57 -15.71 -8.94
C ILE A 359 7.11 -17.06 -9.43
N GLY A 360 6.35 -17.77 -10.30
CA GLY A 360 6.75 -19.06 -10.86
C GLY A 360 6.60 -20.27 -9.91
N ASP A 361 5.97 -20.09 -8.74
CA ASP A 361 5.72 -21.12 -7.73
C ASP A 361 4.45 -21.95 -8.00
N SER A 362 3.65 -21.54 -8.98
CA SER A 362 2.52 -22.32 -9.50
C SER A 362 2.42 -22.17 -11.02
N GLN A 363 1.66 -23.06 -11.64
CA GLN A 363 1.33 -22.98 -13.06
C GLN A 363 -0.18 -23.14 -13.23
N LEU A 364 -0.82 -22.14 -13.82
CA LEU A 364 -2.19 -22.23 -14.29
C LEU A 364 -2.20 -22.58 -15.77
N SER A 365 -3.21 -23.35 -16.18
CA SER A 365 -3.39 -23.73 -17.58
C SER A 365 -4.87 -23.80 -17.94
N GLY A 366 -5.13 -23.76 -19.24
CA GLY A 366 -6.48 -23.92 -19.78
C GLY A 366 -7.47 -22.90 -19.24
N VAL A 367 -8.61 -23.39 -18.73
CA VAL A 367 -9.71 -22.55 -18.24
C VAL A 367 -9.35 -21.72 -17.01
N PHE A 368 -8.43 -22.20 -16.16
CA PHE A 368 -8.00 -21.47 -14.97
C PHE A 368 -7.08 -20.30 -15.32
N LEU A 369 -6.22 -20.47 -16.35
CA LEU A 369 -5.44 -19.36 -16.89
C LEU A 369 -6.33 -18.31 -17.58
N LYS A 370 -7.44 -18.74 -18.20
CA LYS A 370 -8.44 -17.80 -18.75
C LYS A 370 -9.26 -17.10 -17.67
N ALA A 371 -9.54 -17.77 -16.55
CA ALA A 371 -10.18 -17.15 -15.40
C ALA A 371 -9.28 -16.13 -14.70
N ALA A 372 -7.96 -16.32 -14.81
CA ALA A 372 -6.94 -15.46 -14.24
C ALA A 372 -6.83 -14.08 -14.92
N ASP A 373 -7.11 -14.00 -16.22
CA ASP A 373 -7.20 -12.74 -16.98
C ASP A 373 -8.56 -12.08 -16.71
N PHE A 374 -8.67 -11.46 -15.54
CA PHE A 374 -9.91 -10.92 -15.00
C PHE A 374 -10.37 -9.69 -15.77
N ASN A 375 -9.42 -8.86 -16.20
CA ASN A 375 -9.70 -7.65 -16.95
C ASN A 375 -9.87 -7.91 -18.47
N ARG A 376 -9.54 -9.13 -18.93
CA ARG A 376 -9.61 -9.60 -20.32
C ARG A 376 -8.74 -8.80 -21.29
N ASP A 377 -7.58 -8.35 -20.85
CA ASP A 377 -6.61 -7.66 -21.69
C ASP A 377 -5.63 -8.62 -22.40
N GLY A 378 -5.78 -9.93 -22.16
CA GLY A 378 -4.99 -10.98 -22.77
C GLY A 378 -3.68 -11.27 -22.03
N GLN A 379 -3.41 -10.58 -20.92
CA GLN A 379 -2.29 -10.84 -20.03
C GLN A 379 -2.83 -11.20 -18.65
N VAL A 380 -2.11 -12.08 -17.95
CA VAL A 380 -2.38 -12.38 -16.55
C VAL A 380 -1.29 -11.68 -15.76
N ASP A 381 -1.64 -10.57 -15.11
CA ASP A 381 -0.67 -9.74 -14.39
C ASP A 381 -1.21 -9.20 -13.06
N ASN A 382 -0.43 -8.30 -12.44
CA ASN A 382 -0.76 -7.72 -11.14
C ASN A 382 -2.08 -6.93 -11.14
N ARG A 383 -2.56 -6.48 -12.29
CA ARG A 383 -3.84 -5.79 -12.44
C ARG A 383 -5.01 -6.73 -12.20
N ASP A 384 -4.93 -7.97 -12.66
CA ASP A 384 -5.96 -8.98 -12.39
C ASP A 384 -6.03 -9.33 -10.92
N ILE A 385 -4.86 -9.51 -10.29
CA ILE A 385 -4.73 -9.75 -8.85
C ILE A 385 -5.43 -8.64 -8.06
N LEU A 386 -5.19 -7.39 -8.42
CA LEU A 386 -5.78 -6.23 -7.76
C LEU A 386 -7.31 -6.18 -7.95
N LEU A 387 -7.80 -6.46 -9.16
CA LEU A 387 -9.23 -6.42 -9.46
C LEU A 387 -10.00 -7.55 -8.77
N ILE A 388 -9.42 -8.75 -8.71
CA ILE A 388 -9.99 -9.88 -7.98
C ILE A 388 -9.99 -9.61 -6.47
N ALA A 389 -8.91 -9.03 -5.94
CA ALA A 389 -8.80 -8.67 -4.52
C ALA A 389 -9.86 -7.66 -4.05
N LYS A 390 -10.45 -6.88 -4.97
CA LYS A 390 -11.51 -5.90 -4.69
C LYS A 390 -12.92 -6.50 -4.67
N LYS A 391 -13.11 -7.75 -5.13
CA LYS A 391 -14.40 -8.44 -5.18
C LYS A 391 -14.58 -9.35 -3.98
#